data_AF-A0A251SYC1-F1
#
_entry.id   AF-A0A251SYC1-F1
#
_cell.length_a   1.000
_cell.length_b   1.000
_cell.length_c   1.000
_cell.angle_alpha   90.00
_cell.angle_beta   90.00
_cell.angle_gamma   90.00
#
_symmetry.space_group_name_H-M   'P 1'
#
loop_
_entity.id
_entity.type
_entity.pdbx_description
1 polymer ?
#
loop_
_entity_poly.entity_id
_entity_poly.type
_entity_poly.pdbx_seq_one_letter_code
_entity_poly.pdbx_strand_id
1 'polypeptide(L)'
;MSGWERWSTKTEGSSAVFTRLKELYVKNCPQLIHVSLQALPSLKVLEIERCGDGVLRSLVQVASSVTKLTISCVTGLTYEVWRGVMRYLKEVEELSIEVCNEIKYLWESETEASKLLERLEEKEEDDNFG
;
A
#
# COMPACT_ATOMS: atom_id res chain seq x y z
N MET A 1 -17.11 -4.43 -11.88
CA MET A 1 -17.70 -3.10 -11.66
C MET A 1 -16.99 -2.13 -12.59
N SER A 2 -17.64 -1.60 -13.63
CA SER A 2 -16.95 -0.93 -14.75
C SER A 2 -16.92 0.61 -14.71
N GLY A 3 -17.35 1.23 -13.62
CA GLY A 3 -17.39 2.71 -13.50
C GLY A 3 -16.96 3.24 -12.14
N TRP A 4 -16.28 2.43 -11.33
CA TRP A 4 -15.86 2.87 -10.00
C TRP A 4 -14.51 3.55 -10.05
N GLU A 5 -14.52 4.87 -10.15
CA GLU A 5 -13.30 5.68 -10.34
C GLU A 5 -12.74 6.25 -9.04
N ARG A 6 -13.62 6.48 -8.06
CA ARG A 6 -13.29 7.12 -6.79
C ARG A 6 -13.91 6.37 -5.62
N TRP A 7 -13.06 6.02 -4.66
CA TRP A 7 -13.47 5.70 -3.31
C TRP A 7 -13.34 6.98 -2.48
N SER A 8 -14.45 7.69 -2.31
CA SER A 8 -14.52 8.87 -1.44
C SER A 8 -15.87 8.90 -0.72
N THR A 9 -15.90 9.58 0.42
CA THR A 9 -17.14 9.98 1.07
C THR A 9 -17.67 11.23 0.37
N LYS A 10 -18.99 11.42 0.33
CA LYS A 10 -19.61 12.62 -0.28
C LYS A 10 -19.27 13.93 0.44
N THR A 11 -18.74 13.85 1.65
CA THR A 11 -18.42 15.01 2.50
C THR A 11 -16.93 15.29 2.43
N GLU A 12 -16.56 16.29 1.64
CA GLU A 12 -15.25 16.92 1.74
C GLU A 12 -15.07 17.47 3.16
N GLY A 13 -14.06 16.97 3.87
CA GLY A 13 -13.56 17.63 5.08
C GLY A 13 -13.89 17.03 6.44
N SER A 14 -14.41 15.81 6.61
CA SER A 14 -14.39 15.23 7.97
C SER A 14 -14.42 13.72 8.12
N SER A 15 -13.48 13.30 8.95
CA SER A 15 -13.43 12.15 9.85
C SER A 15 -13.36 10.75 9.25
N ALA A 16 -12.38 10.01 9.75
CA ALA A 16 -12.18 8.61 9.48
C ALA A 16 -13.46 7.80 9.69
N VAL A 17 -14.13 7.41 8.61
CA VAL A 17 -15.40 6.65 8.66
C VAL A 17 -15.18 5.23 9.17
N PHE A 18 -13.98 4.68 8.99
CA PHE A 18 -13.66 3.31 9.38
C PHE A 18 -12.42 3.26 10.27
N THR A 19 -12.50 3.88 11.44
CA THR A 19 -11.42 3.91 12.45
C THR A 19 -10.97 2.52 12.94
N ARG A 20 -11.81 1.50 12.81
CA ARG A 20 -11.53 0.12 13.26
C ARG A 20 -11.24 -0.86 12.13
N LEU A 21 -11.23 -0.41 10.87
CA LEU A 21 -10.97 -1.30 9.74
C LEU A 21 -9.50 -1.69 9.73
N LYS A 22 -9.25 -3.00 9.83
CA LYS A 22 -7.91 -3.57 9.86
C LYS A 22 -7.49 -4.17 8.53
N GLU A 23 -8.45 -4.61 7.72
CA GLU A 23 -8.20 -5.33 6.49
C GLU A 23 -9.03 -4.71 5.37
N LEU A 24 -8.37 -4.42 4.25
CA LEU A 24 -9.01 -3.87 3.07
C LEU A 24 -8.60 -4.67 1.84
N TYR A 25 -9.61 -5.09 1.08
CA TYR A 25 -9.44 -5.87 -0.14
C TYR A 25 -10.05 -5.10 -1.31
N VAL A 26 -9.22 -4.68 -2.26
CA VAL A 26 -9.63 -3.96 -3.47
C VAL A 26 -9.36 -4.88 -4.67
N LYS A 27 -10.42 -5.53 -5.16
CA LYS A 27 -10.31 -6.56 -6.20
C LYS A 27 -11.14 -6.19 -7.43
N ASN A 28 -10.59 -6.44 -8.62
CA ASN A 28 -11.28 -6.27 -9.91
C ASN A 28 -11.84 -4.85 -10.14
N CYS A 29 -11.05 -3.84 -9.76
CA CYS A 29 -11.41 -2.42 -9.87
C CYS A 29 -10.42 -1.66 -10.78
N PRO A 30 -10.41 -1.93 -12.10
CA PRO A 30 -9.40 -1.40 -13.03
C PRO A 30 -9.49 0.12 -13.25
N GLN A 31 -10.67 0.72 -13.06
CA GLN A 31 -10.90 2.16 -13.24
C GLN A 31 -10.67 2.98 -11.97
N LEU A 32 -10.31 2.33 -10.85
CA LEU A 32 -10.18 3.01 -9.56
C LEU A 32 -8.87 3.80 -9.53
N ILE A 33 -8.98 5.12 -9.66
CA ILE A 33 -7.81 6.01 -9.75
C ILE A 33 -7.50 6.65 -8.40
N HIS A 34 -8.53 6.95 -7.60
CA HIS A 34 -8.37 7.62 -6.33
C HIS A 34 -9.09 6.91 -5.20
N VAL A 35 -8.33 6.66 -4.12
CA VAL A 35 -8.86 6.10 -2.88
C VAL A 35 -8.52 7.08 -1.76
N SER A 36 -9.54 7.79 -1.25
CA SER A 36 -9.36 8.70 -0.12
C SER A 36 -9.24 7.88 1.16
N LEU A 37 -8.00 7.46 1.45
CA LEU A 37 -7.68 6.52 2.52
C LEU A 37 -7.31 7.21 3.84
N GLN A 38 -7.28 8.55 3.89
CA GLN A 38 -7.15 9.34 5.14
C GLN A 38 -8.09 8.89 6.28
N ALA A 39 -9.09 8.04 5.98
CA ALA A 39 -10.07 7.51 6.89
C ALA A 39 -9.76 6.15 7.54
N LEU A 40 -8.60 5.52 7.31
CA LEU A 40 -8.29 4.15 7.78
C LEU A 40 -7.05 4.07 8.69
N PRO A 41 -7.06 4.68 9.89
CA PRO A 41 -5.89 4.75 10.76
C PRO A 41 -5.45 3.39 11.36
N SER A 42 -6.31 2.38 11.33
CA SER A 42 -6.04 1.04 11.90
C SER A 42 -5.76 -0.03 10.85
N LEU A 43 -5.58 0.35 9.58
CA LEU A 43 -5.39 -0.60 8.50
C LEU A 43 -4.05 -1.31 8.65
N LYS A 44 -4.07 -2.65 8.71
CA LYS A 44 -2.90 -3.52 8.83
C LYS A 44 -2.69 -4.35 7.58
N VAL A 45 -3.76 -4.85 6.99
CA VAL A 45 -3.71 -5.71 5.80
C VAL A 45 -4.35 -4.99 4.62
N LEU A 46 -3.64 -4.99 3.50
CA LEU A 46 -4.13 -4.43 2.26
C LEU A 46 -3.84 -5.39 1.10
N GLU A 47 -4.88 -5.72 0.36
CA GLU A 47 -4.79 -6.51 -0.86
C GLU A 47 -5.35 -5.74 -2.05
N ILE A 48 -4.57 -5.67 -3.13
CA ILE A 48 -4.94 -5.03 -4.38
C ILE A 48 -4.80 -6.06 -5.50
N GLU A 49 -5.91 -6.40 -6.13
CA GLU A 49 -5.96 -7.43 -7.17
C GLU A 49 -6.65 -6.88 -8.42
N ARG A 50 -6.02 -7.02 -9.60
CA ARG A 50 -6.60 -6.64 -10.90
C ARG A 50 -7.12 -5.19 -10.93
N CYS A 51 -6.27 -4.27 -10.47
CA CYS A 51 -6.52 -2.83 -10.40
C CYS A 51 -5.46 -2.04 -11.17
N GLY A 52 -5.68 -0.73 -11.35
CA GLY A 52 -4.68 0.20 -11.89
C GLY A 52 -3.73 0.75 -10.82
N ASP A 53 -2.65 1.39 -11.28
CA ASP A 53 -1.62 2.02 -10.44
C ASP A 53 -2.12 3.21 -9.60
N GLY A 54 -3.25 3.83 -9.99
CA GLY A 54 -3.88 4.92 -9.22
C GLY A 54 -4.22 4.54 -7.78
N VAL A 55 -4.64 3.28 -7.55
CA VAL A 55 -4.88 2.75 -6.20
C VAL A 55 -3.59 2.79 -5.39
N LEU A 56 -2.47 2.35 -5.96
CA LEU A 56 -1.16 2.34 -5.31
C LEU A 56 -0.68 3.75 -4.94
N ARG A 57 -0.84 4.71 -5.85
CA ARG A 57 -0.48 6.13 -5.57
C ARG A 57 -1.29 6.73 -4.44
N SER A 58 -2.53 6.27 -4.27
CA SER A 58 -3.40 6.71 -3.17
C SER A 58 -3.03 6.08 -1.82
N LEU A 59 -2.25 4.99 -1.80
CA LEU A 59 -1.83 4.32 -0.56
C LEU A 59 -0.87 5.13 0.30
N VAL A 60 -0.18 6.10 -0.29
CA VAL A 60 0.76 7.00 0.40
C VAL A 60 0.16 7.58 1.69
N GLN A 61 -1.17 7.75 1.74
CA GLN A 61 -1.89 8.30 2.88
C GLN A 61 -2.11 7.32 4.06
N VAL A 62 -2.02 6.00 3.85
CA VAL A 62 -2.25 4.96 4.89
C VAL A 62 -1.12 3.97 5.07
N ALA A 63 -0.15 4.01 4.17
CA ALA A 63 1.02 3.14 4.14
C ALA A 63 1.79 3.09 5.47
N SER A 64 1.67 4.11 6.33
CA SER A 64 2.32 4.16 7.65
C SER A 64 1.74 3.20 8.69
N SER A 65 0.63 2.52 8.41
CA SER A 65 0.01 1.57 9.35
C SER A 65 -0.03 0.13 8.84
N VAL A 66 0.17 -0.06 7.53
CA VAL A 66 0.07 -1.34 6.83
C VAL A 66 1.28 -2.21 7.15
N THR A 67 1.02 -3.42 7.65
CA THR A 67 2.04 -4.44 7.93
C THR A 67 2.06 -5.54 6.87
N LYS A 68 0.93 -5.78 6.20
CA LYS A 68 0.83 -6.76 5.12
C LYS A 68 0.29 -6.12 3.85
N LEU A 69 1.06 -6.20 2.76
CA LEU A 69 0.69 -5.69 1.45
C LEU A 69 0.76 -6.81 0.40
N THR A 70 -0.36 -7.05 -0.26
CA THR A 70 -0.46 -7.99 -1.38
C THR A 70 -0.90 -7.24 -2.63
N ILE A 71 -0.12 -7.36 -3.71
CA ILE A 71 -0.38 -6.74 -5.00
C ILE A 71 -0.40 -7.84 -6.06
N SER A 72 -1.51 -8.01 -6.76
CA SER A 72 -1.64 -9.03 -7.80
C SER A 72 -2.28 -8.48 -9.06
N CYS A 73 -1.71 -8.82 -10.22
CA CYS A 73 -2.23 -8.44 -11.54
C CYS A 73 -2.49 -6.92 -11.69
N VAL A 74 -1.64 -6.06 -11.12
CA VAL A 74 -1.81 -4.60 -11.22
C VAL A 74 -1.17 -4.07 -12.49
N THR A 75 -1.95 -3.32 -13.27
CA THR A 75 -1.49 -2.65 -14.50
C THR A 75 -0.90 -1.29 -14.19
N GLY A 76 0.18 -0.89 -14.85
CA GLY A 76 0.87 0.38 -14.61
C GLY A 76 1.80 0.36 -13.40
N LEU A 77 2.06 -0.81 -12.80
CA LEU A 77 3.03 -0.97 -11.71
C LEU A 77 4.45 -0.89 -12.27
N THR A 78 4.92 0.32 -12.57
CA THR A 78 6.31 0.57 -12.95
C THR A 78 7.17 0.80 -11.70
N TYR A 79 8.49 0.71 -11.87
CA TYR A 79 9.43 1.03 -10.80
C TYR A 79 9.21 2.44 -10.23
N GLU A 80 8.86 3.42 -11.07
CA GLU A 80 8.67 4.80 -10.59
C GLU A 80 7.42 4.97 -9.72
N VAL A 81 6.38 4.19 -10.00
CA VAL A 81 5.22 4.11 -9.11
C VAL A 81 5.62 3.43 -7.81
N TRP A 82 6.26 2.27 -7.92
CA TRP A 82 6.66 1.48 -6.77
C TRP A 82 7.58 2.25 -5.81
N ARG A 83 8.64 2.88 -6.33
CA ARG A 83 9.55 3.75 -5.58
C ARG A 83 8.83 4.85 -4.83
N GLY A 84 7.80 5.44 -5.45
CA GLY A 84 6.97 6.45 -4.81
C GLY A 84 6.23 5.91 -3.58
N VAL A 85 5.67 4.70 -3.68
CA VAL A 85 4.88 4.07 -2.61
C VAL A 85 5.76 3.49 -1.51
N MET A 86 6.84 2.80 -1.88
CA MET A 86 7.77 2.11 -0.97
C MET A 86 8.29 3.00 0.15
N ARG A 87 8.50 4.30 -0.11
CA ARG A 87 8.98 5.28 0.89
C ARG A 87 8.05 5.45 2.10
N TYR A 88 6.78 5.07 1.95
CA TYR A 88 5.76 5.21 2.98
C TYR A 88 5.42 3.89 3.68
N LEU A 89 5.83 2.76 3.10
CA LEU A 89 5.60 1.40 3.62
C LEU A 89 6.62 1.04 4.71
N LYS A 90 6.70 1.84 5.78
CA LYS A 90 7.70 1.67 6.85
C LYS A 90 7.39 0.52 7.81
N GLU A 91 6.13 0.12 7.89
CA GLU A 91 5.66 -0.92 8.81
C GLU A 91 5.43 -2.27 8.12
N VAL A 92 5.70 -2.37 6.81
CA VAL A 92 5.41 -3.59 6.04
C VAL A 92 6.40 -4.69 6.41
N GLU A 93 5.86 -5.75 7.02
CA GLU A 93 6.54 -6.99 7.38
C GLU A 93 6.36 -8.04 6.27
N GLU A 94 5.21 -8.05 5.61
CA GLU A 94 4.89 -9.01 4.54
C GLU A 94 4.51 -8.28 3.25
N LEU A 95 5.31 -8.49 2.21
CA LEU A 95 5.07 -7.98 0.86
C LEU A 95 4.96 -9.13 -0.14
N SER A 96 3.81 -9.27 -0.79
CA SER A 96 3.63 -10.16 -1.95
C SER A 96 3.31 -9.35 -3.21
N ILE A 97 4.03 -9.62 -4.29
CA ILE A 97 3.78 -9.05 -5.62
C ILE A 97 3.71 -10.20 -6.63
N GLU A 98 2.54 -10.37 -7.23
CA GLU A 98 2.23 -11.50 -8.11
C GLU A 98 1.73 -11.02 -9.47
N VAL A 99 2.18 -11.67 -10.55
CA VAL A 99 1.66 -11.45 -11.92
C VAL A 99 1.69 -9.96 -12.33
N CYS A 100 2.70 -9.22 -11.88
CA CYS A 100 2.92 -7.82 -12.24
C CYS A 100 4.12 -7.73 -13.19
N ASN A 101 3.87 -7.61 -14.49
CA ASN A 101 4.91 -7.77 -15.52
C ASN A 101 5.66 -6.47 -15.86
N GLU A 102 5.20 -5.33 -15.35
CA GLU A 102 5.76 -4.00 -15.67
C GLU A 102 6.86 -3.56 -14.69
N ILE A 103 6.86 -4.12 -13.47
CA ILE A 103 7.87 -3.81 -12.45
C ILE A 103 9.13 -4.61 -12.75
N LYS A 104 10.25 -3.90 -12.96
CA LYS A 104 11.54 -4.53 -13.28
C LYS A 104 12.39 -4.81 -12.05
N TYR A 105 12.31 -3.93 -11.06
CA TYR A 105 13.11 -3.98 -9.85
C TYR A 105 12.25 -3.52 -8.67
N LEU A 106 12.50 -4.11 -7.50
CA LEU A 106 11.90 -3.65 -6.23
C LEU A 106 12.72 -2.52 -5.59
N TRP A 107 14.03 -2.46 -5.89
CA TRP A 107 15.01 -1.50 -5.37
C TRP A 107 15.98 -1.10 -6.48
N GLU A 108 16.48 0.15 -6.46
CA GLU A 108 17.49 0.61 -7.45
C GLU A 108 18.86 0.02 -7.20
N SER A 109 19.16 -0.26 -5.93
CA SER A 109 20.48 -0.71 -5.50
C SER A 109 20.39 -1.53 -4.21
N GLU A 110 21.41 -2.35 -3.97
CA GLU A 110 21.56 -3.08 -2.71
C GLU A 110 21.59 -2.13 -1.51
N THR A 111 22.21 -0.96 -1.64
CA THR A 111 22.23 0.06 -0.56
C THR A 111 20.84 0.61 -0.22
N GLU A 112 19.91 0.62 -1.17
CA GLU A 112 18.52 1.03 -0.91
C GLU A 112 17.75 -0.10 -0.22
N ALA A 113 18.02 -1.35 -0.58
CA ALA A 113 17.46 -2.53 0.08
C ALA A 113 17.96 -2.65 1.53
N SER A 114 19.27 -2.51 1.77
CA SER A 114 19.87 -2.60 3.11
C SER A 114 19.29 -1.57 4.08
N LYS A 115 19.10 -0.32 3.64
CA LYS A 115 18.48 0.74 4.48
C LYS A 115 17.03 0.47 4.88
N LEU A 116 16.33 -0.40 4.15
CA LEU A 116 14.97 -0.81 4.50
C LEU A 116 14.99 -2.04 5.40
N LEU A 117 15.93 -2.97 5.18
CA LEU A 117 16.11 -4.15 6.02
C LEU A 117 16.60 -3.79 7.43
N GLU A 118 17.55 -2.87 7.57
CA GLU A 118 18.02 -2.36 8.88
C GLU A 118 16.85 -1.80 9.72
N ARG A 119 15.87 -1.16 9.07
CA ARG A 119 14.68 -0.62 9.76
C ARG A 119 13.69 -1.68 10.23
N LEU A 120 13.75 -2.88 9.66
CA LEU A 120 12.95 -4.02 10.10
C LEU A 120 13.62 -4.70 11.30
N GLU A 121 14.95 -4.82 11.29
CA GLU A 121 15.73 -5.40 12.39
C GLU A 121 15.71 -4.52 13.66
N GLU A 122 15.76 -3.18 13.54
CA GLU A 122 15.67 -2.28 14.70
C GLU A 122 14.34 -2.43 15.50
N LYS A 123 13.25 -2.88 14.87
CA LYS A 123 11.96 -3.06 15.56
C LYS A 123 11.88 -4.35 16.36
N GLU A 124 12.62 -5.39 15.99
CA GLU A 124 12.62 -6.66 16.75
C GLU A 124 13.36 -6.51 18.08
N GLU A 125 14.29 -5.56 18.21
CA GLU A 125 15.03 -5.33 19.46
C GLU A 125 14.22 -4.56 20.51
N ASP A 126 13.31 -3.66 20.10
CA ASP A 126 12.46 -2.90 21.03
C ASP A 126 11.31 -3.73 21.62
N ASP A 127 10.86 -4.79 20.92
CA ASP A 127 9.79 -5.68 21.39
C ASP A 127 10.27 -6.75 22.40
N ASN A 128 11.57 -6.80 22.71
CA ASN A 128 12.17 -7.83 23.58
C ASN A 128 12.44 -7.35 25.02
N PHE A 129 11.93 -6.16 25.41
CA PHE A 129 12.08 -5.60 26.77
C PHE A 129 10.75 -5.26 27.47
N GLY A 130 9.69 -6.03 27.20
CA GLY A 130 8.36 -5.92 27.85
C GLY A 130 8.05 -7.07 28.81
#